data_AF-A3IZW3-F1
#
_entry.id   AF-A3IZW3-F1
#
_cell.length_a   1.000
_cell.length_b   1.000
_cell.length_c   1.000
_cell.angle_alpha   90.00
_cell.angle_beta   90.00
_cell.angle_gamma   90.00
#
_symmetry.space_group_name_H-M   'P 1'
#
loop_
_entity.id
_entity.type
_entity.pdbx_description
1 polymer ?
#
loop_
_entity_poly.entity_id
_entity_poly.type
_entity_poly.pdbx_seq_one_letter_code
_entity_poly.pdbx_strand_id
1 'polypeptide(L)'
;MSMEPWDSEEFDFVNLEELQEQPGWMLSAIEVIEAYEKLSEEDKNKAWKELHQETKPKSPLQEEPTIKLLFSKGFNNERDRMFFEIMLFTGCRLNEVCALETADVYDESGLVRNGIIIRNKKTLETRIVPVCEPLRELLSNYSFNRQERYLFPSESGEHIKSQTA
;
A
#
# COMPACT_ATOMS: atom_id res chain seq x y z
N MET A 1 10.82 19.81 -22.37
CA MET A 1 9.69 20.31 -21.57
C MET A 1 10.29 20.89 -20.31
N SER A 2 10.76 22.14 -20.44
CA SER A 2 11.40 22.93 -19.38
C SER A 2 10.31 23.53 -18.51
N MET A 3 10.44 23.36 -17.21
CA MET A 3 9.60 23.99 -16.20
C MET A 3 9.86 25.49 -16.25
N GLU A 4 8.82 26.30 -16.46
CA GLU A 4 8.93 27.76 -16.45
C GLU A 4 9.15 28.27 -15.02
N PRO A 5 9.87 29.41 -14.86
CA PRO A 5 10.16 29.98 -13.55
C PRO A 5 8.88 30.52 -12.92
N TRP A 6 8.73 30.30 -11.62
CA TRP A 6 7.67 30.89 -10.82
C TRP A 6 7.86 32.42 -10.83
N ASP A 7 6.84 33.16 -11.29
CA ASP A 7 6.82 34.62 -11.29
C ASP A 7 6.96 35.15 -9.85
N SER A 8 8.04 35.90 -9.62
CA SER A 8 8.45 36.46 -8.32
C SER A 8 7.82 37.81 -7.98
N GLU A 9 6.69 38.17 -8.60
CA GLU A 9 6.06 39.48 -8.40
C GLU A 9 4.56 39.33 -8.11
N GLU A 10 4.25 39.19 -6.82
CA GLU A 10 3.08 39.76 -6.10
C GLU A 10 2.89 38.98 -4.79
N PHE A 11 3.86 39.09 -3.89
CA PHE A 11 3.57 39.02 -2.46
C PHE A 11 3.67 40.45 -1.96
N ASP A 12 2.52 41.11 -1.80
CA ASP A 12 2.46 42.40 -1.13
C ASP A 12 3.16 42.26 0.22
N PHE A 13 4.25 43.00 0.40
CA PHE A 13 4.97 43.06 1.67
C PHE A 13 3.99 43.54 2.73
N VAL A 14 3.56 42.63 3.58
CA VAL A 14 2.71 42.92 4.74
C VAL A 14 3.40 44.00 5.55
N ASN A 15 2.71 45.11 5.78
CA ASN A 15 3.23 46.26 6.49
C ASN A 15 3.50 45.87 7.96
N LEU A 16 4.77 45.88 8.37
CA LEU A 16 5.23 45.38 9.67
C LEU A 16 4.61 46.14 10.87
N GLU A 17 4.08 47.36 10.65
CA GLU A 17 3.37 48.14 11.67
C GLU A 17 1.94 47.61 11.99
N GLU A 18 1.30 46.86 11.10
CA GLU A 18 -0.05 46.29 11.33
C GLU A 18 -0.04 44.96 12.12
N LEU A 19 1.13 44.46 12.50
CA LEU A 19 1.30 43.18 13.20
C LEU A 19 1.26 43.29 14.74
N GLN A 20 1.18 44.49 15.29
CA GLN A 20 1.16 44.71 16.75
C GLN A 20 -0.18 44.33 17.42
N GLU A 21 -1.23 44.02 16.66
CA GLU A 21 -2.55 43.60 17.18
C GLU A 21 -2.91 42.13 16.90
N GLN A 22 -1.94 41.27 16.56
CA GLN A 22 -2.21 39.87 16.23
C GLN A 22 -2.28 38.96 17.47
N PRO A 23 -3.13 37.92 17.48
CA PRO A 23 -3.23 36.98 18.59
C PRO A 23 -1.91 36.22 18.80
N GLY A 24 -1.55 35.95 20.05
CA GLY A 24 -0.20 35.50 20.44
C GLY A 24 0.37 34.27 19.72
N TRP A 25 -0.46 33.42 19.11
CA TRP A 25 0.00 32.29 18.30
C TRP A 25 0.54 32.71 16.92
N MET A 26 0.10 33.85 16.37
CA MET A 26 0.66 34.42 15.15
C MET A 26 2.04 35.04 15.40
N LEU A 27 2.25 35.69 16.55
CA LEU A 27 3.56 36.17 16.95
C LEU A 27 4.56 35.00 17.08
N SER A 28 4.14 33.87 17.66
CA SER A 28 4.98 32.66 17.69
C SER A 28 5.25 32.06 16.31
N ALA A 29 4.31 32.17 15.37
CA ALA A 29 4.50 31.68 14.01
C ALA A 29 5.49 32.57 13.24
N ILE A 30 5.43 33.89 13.43
CA ILE A 30 6.39 34.85 12.86
C ILE A 30 7.79 34.60 13.40
N GLU A 31 7.94 34.42 14.72
CA GLU A 31 9.24 34.09 15.33
C GLU A 31 9.83 32.78 14.77
N VAL A 32 8.97 31.79 14.49
CA VAL A 32 9.38 30.53 13.85
C VAL A 32 9.80 30.73 12.40
N ILE A 33 9.09 31.56 11.63
CA ILE A 33 9.44 31.90 10.24
C ILE A 33 10.78 32.65 10.20
N GLU A 34 10.96 33.67 11.04
CA GLU A 34 12.21 34.42 11.13
C GLU A 34 13.38 33.54 11.57
N ALA A 35 13.15 32.62 12.51
CA ALA A 35 14.16 31.64 12.92
C ALA A 35 14.49 30.67 11.77
N TYR A 36 13.49 30.25 10.99
CA TYR A 36 13.66 29.36 9.84
C TYR A 36 14.45 30.02 8.72
N GLU A 37 14.22 31.31 8.43
CA GLU A 37 14.99 32.05 7.42
C GLU A 37 16.48 32.14 7.76
N LYS A 38 16.82 32.21 9.06
CA LYS A 38 18.20 32.26 9.57
C LYS A 38 18.92 30.90 9.55
N LEU A 39 18.22 29.80 9.30
CA LEU A 39 18.83 28.48 9.21
C LEU A 39 19.65 28.30 7.93
N SER A 40 20.68 27.47 8.01
CA SER A 40 21.39 27.01 6.83
C SER A 40 20.48 26.15 5.95
N GLU A 41 20.75 26.09 4.64
CA GLU A 41 20.01 25.20 3.74
C GLU A 41 20.13 23.72 4.13
N GLU A 42 21.22 23.33 4.80
CA GLU A 42 21.43 21.99 5.33
C GLU A 42 20.47 21.69 6.49
N ASP A 43 20.32 22.65 7.41
CA ASP A 43 19.42 22.53 8.56
C ASP A 43 17.95 22.61 8.15
N LYS A 44 17.60 23.46 7.18
CA LYS A 44 16.26 23.48 6.57
C LYS A 44 15.93 22.13 5.95
N ASN A 45 16.84 21.58 5.15
CA ASN A 45 16.66 20.26 4.53
C ASN A 45 16.55 19.13 5.58
N LYS A 46 17.28 19.22 6.69
CA LYS A 46 17.20 18.28 7.80
C LYS A 46 15.84 18.37 8.51
N ALA A 47 15.43 19.57 8.91
CA ALA A 47 14.14 19.81 9.55
C ALA A 47 12.97 19.38 8.65
N TRP A 48 13.06 19.64 7.34
CA TRP A 48 12.07 19.23 6.36
C TRP A 48 11.97 17.70 6.24
N LYS A 49 13.11 16.98 6.28
CA LYS A 49 13.15 15.51 6.29
C LYS A 49 12.56 14.92 7.56
N GLU A 50 12.90 15.47 8.72
CA GLU A 50 12.38 15.04 10.03
C GLU A 50 10.86 15.20 10.09
N LEU A 51 10.34 16.38 9.71
CA LEU A 51 8.90 16.63 9.59
C LEU A 51 8.21 15.68 8.62
N HIS A 52 8.80 15.41 7.45
CA HIS A 52 8.19 14.50 6.46
C HIS A 52 8.18 13.03 6.90
N GLN A 53 9.11 12.65 7.78
CA GLN A 53 9.18 11.31 8.32
C GLN A 53 8.15 11.10 9.44
N GLU A 54 7.85 12.15 10.20
CA GLU A 54 6.83 12.15 11.26
C GLU A 54 5.40 12.35 10.74
N THR A 55 5.23 13.15 9.68
CA THR A 55 3.90 13.51 9.14
C THR A 55 3.37 12.58 8.07
N LYS A 56 4.17 11.64 7.55
CA LYS A 56 3.64 10.57 6.68
C LYS A 56 2.70 9.71 7.51
N PRO A 57 1.37 9.74 7.27
CA PRO A 57 0.47 8.88 8.01
C PRO A 57 0.88 7.43 7.73
N LYS A 58 1.29 6.71 8.78
CA LYS A 58 1.49 5.27 8.68
C LYS A 58 0.16 4.67 8.27
N SER A 59 0.17 3.79 7.27
CA SER A 59 -1.06 3.12 6.87
C SER A 59 -1.52 2.26 8.05
N PRO A 60 -2.82 2.22 8.39
CA PRO A 60 -3.33 1.40 9.49
C PRO A 60 -2.98 -0.10 9.34
N LEU A 61 -2.69 -0.55 8.12
CA LEU A 61 -2.28 -1.92 7.79
C LEU A 61 -0.81 -2.22 8.09
N GLN A 62 -0.03 -1.26 8.59
CA GLN A 62 1.34 -1.48 9.06
C GLN A 62 1.39 -1.95 10.52
N GLU A 63 0.25 -2.00 11.20
CA GLU A 63 0.17 -2.45 12.59
C GLU A 63 -0.26 -3.92 12.66
N GLU A 64 0.62 -4.76 13.23
CA GLU A 64 0.36 -6.17 13.58
C GLU A 64 -1.03 -6.44 14.21
N PRO A 65 -1.52 -5.67 15.20
CA PRO A 65 -2.85 -5.89 15.78
C PRO A 65 -3.98 -5.68 14.76
N THR A 66 -3.84 -4.74 13.82
CA THR A 66 -4.83 -4.47 12.79
C THR A 66 -4.91 -5.62 11.78
N ILE A 67 -3.77 -6.17 11.37
CA ILE A 67 -3.70 -7.35 10.49
C ILE A 67 -4.40 -8.54 11.17
N LYS A 68 -4.07 -8.83 12.43
CA LYS A 68 -4.73 -9.91 13.18
C LYS A 68 -6.23 -9.71 13.33
N LEU A 69 -6.68 -8.47 13.52
CA LEU A 69 -8.11 -8.16 13.59
C LEU A 69 -8.79 -8.37 12.23
N LEU A 70 -8.18 -7.93 11.14
CA LEU A 70 -8.67 -8.13 9.76
C LEU A 70 -8.84 -9.63 9.47
N PHE A 71 -7.82 -10.44 9.70
CA PHE A 71 -7.89 -11.89 9.49
C PHE A 71 -8.64 -12.64 10.60
N SER A 72 -9.18 -12.00 11.63
CA SER A 72 -10.09 -12.69 12.57
C SER A 72 -11.55 -12.34 12.33
N LYS A 73 -11.84 -11.08 11.98
CA LYS A 73 -13.22 -10.56 11.92
C LYS A 73 -13.57 -9.79 10.65
N GLY A 74 -12.60 -9.53 9.77
CA GLY A 74 -12.79 -8.64 8.62
C GLY A 74 -13.33 -9.30 7.34
N PHE A 75 -13.42 -10.64 7.29
CA PHE A 75 -13.90 -11.36 6.11
C PHE A 75 -15.10 -12.24 6.43
N ASN A 76 -16.14 -12.13 5.61
CA ASN A 76 -17.39 -12.89 5.73
C ASN A 76 -17.36 -14.22 4.97
N ASN A 77 -16.44 -14.38 4.02
CA ASN A 77 -16.28 -15.60 3.26
C ASN A 77 -14.80 -16.03 3.26
N GLU A 78 -14.58 -17.32 3.08
CA GLU A 78 -13.25 -17.95 3.08
C GLU A 78 -12.44 -17.56 1.83
N ARG A 79 -13.13 -17.34 0.71
CA ARG A 79 -12.54 -16.93 -0.56
C ARG A 79 -11.73 -15.64 -0.42
N ASP A 80 -12.35 -14.57 0.08
CA ASP A 80 -11.75 -13.25 0.22
C ASP A 80 -10.66 -13.28 1.30
N ARG A 81 -10.88 -14.04 2.38
CA ARG A 81 -9.84 -14.29 3.38
C ARG A 81 -8.59 -14.90 2.76
N MET A 82 -8.72 -16.02 2.05
CA MET A 82 -7.60 -16.69 1.38
C MET A 82 -6.93 -15.79 0.34
N PHE A 83 -7.74 -15.03 -0.39
CA PHE A 83 -7.29 -14.06 -1.38
C PHE A 83 -6.33 -13.03 -0.75
N PHE A 84 -6.72 -12.43 0.38
CA PHE A 84 -5.87 -11.47 1.09
C PHE A 84 -4.71 -12.14 1.85
N GLU A 85 -4.85 -13.38 2.32
CA GLU A 85 -3.73 -14.15 2.91
C GLU A 85 -2.62 -14.37 1.87
N ILE A 86 -2.97 -14.79 0.66
CA ILE A 86 -1.99 -14.93 -0.43
C ILE A 86 -1.30 -13.59 -0.70
N MET A 87 -2.04 -12.48 -0.79
CA MET A 87 -1.45 -11.15 -1.00
C MET A 87 -0.50 -10.76 0.13
N LEU A 88 -0.88 -11.03 1.39
CA LEU A 88 -0.06 -10.73 2.56
C LEU A 88 1.27 -11.51 2.54
N PHE A 89 1.22 -12.82 2.30
CA PHE A 89 2.40 -13.67 2.36
C PHE A 89 3.29 -13.58 1.12
N THR A 90 2.74 -13.25 -0.05
CA THR A 90 3.49 -13.24 -1.32
C THR A 90 3.84 -11.85 -1.83
N GLY A 91 3.19 -10.79 -1.31
CA GLY A 91 3.32 -9.42 -1.81
C GLY A 91 2.81 -9.25 -3.25
N CYS A 92 1.98 -10.16 -3.75
CA CYS A 92 1.40 -10.04 -5.08
C CYS A 92 0.36 -8.92 -5.15
N ARG A 93 0.20 -8.35 -6.35
CA ARG A 93 -0.79 -7.29 -6.60
C ARG A 93 -2.19 -7.87 -6.76
N LEU A 94 -3.21 -7.07 -6.49
CA LEU A 94 -4.62 -7.46 -6.64
C LEU A 94 -4.91 -8.15 -7.99
N ASN A 95 -4.46 -7.57 -9.10
CA ASN A 95 -4.69 -8.13 -10.43
C ASN A 95 -3.97 -9.47 -10.66
N GLU A 96 -2.85 -9.70 -9.96
CA GLU A 96 -2.09 -10.96 -10.05
C GLU A 96 -2.86 -12.08 -9.34
N VAL A 97 -3.36 -11.83 -8.12
CA VAL A 97 -4.15 -12.83 -7.37
C VAL A 97 -5.53 -13.06 -7.98
N CYS A 98 -6.19 -12.03 -8.51
CA CYS A 98 -7.42 -12.16 -9.29
C CYS A 98 -7.29 -13.19 -10.41
N ALA A 99 -6.15 -13.18 -11.11
CA ALA A 99 -5.88 -14.01 -12.26
C ALA A 99 -5.14 -15.32 -11.92
N LEU A 100 -4.96 -15.63 -10.65
CA LEU A 100 -4.20 -16.79 -10.19
C LEU A 100 -4.93 -18.08 -10.59
N GLU A 101 -4.25 -18.96 -11.31
CA GLU A 101 -4.81 -20.25 -11.69
C GLU A 101 -4.60 -21.26 -10.58
N THR A 102 -5.52 -22.23 -10.46
CA THR A 102 -5.40 -23.33 -9.49
C THR A 102 -4.06 -24.07 -9.66
N ALA A 103 -3.63 -24.25 -10.91
CA ALA A 103 -2.37 -24.89 -11.26
C ALA A 103 -1.12 -24.08 -10.88
N ASP A 104 -1.24 -22.78 -10.60
CA ASP A 104 -0.11 -21.96 -10.10
C ASP A 104 0.21 -22.24 -8.64
N VAL A 105 -0.76 -22.77 -7.89
CA VAL A 105 -0.70 -22.96 -6.44
C VAL A 105 -0.65 -24.43 -6.06
N TYR A 106 -1.41 -25.27 -6.78
CA TYR A 106 -1.50 -26.70 -6.52
C TYR A 106 -0.89 -27.51 -7.66
N ASP A 107 -0.36 -28.68 -7.33
CA ASP A 107 0.06 -29.68 -8.32
C ASP A 107 -1.14 -30.53 -8.81
N GLU A 108 -0.87 -31.48 -9.70
CA GLU A 108 -1.90 -32.36 -10.26
C GLU A 108 -2.50 -33.32 -9.21
N SER A 109 -1.79 -33.58 -8.12
CA SER A 109 -2.31 -34.34 -6.96
C SER A 109 -3.16 -33.44 -6.04
N GLY A 110 -3.19 -32.13 -6.32
CA GLY A 110 -3.79 -31.06 -5.54
C GLY A 110 -3.13 -30.84 -4.19
N LEU A 111 -1.83 -31.09 -4.09
CA LEU A 111 -1.00 -30.66 -2.99
C LEU A 111 -0.47 -29.25 -3.29
N VAL A 112 -0.27 -28.46 -2.24
CA VAL A 112 0.29 -27.10 -2.35
C VAL A 112 1.74 -27.18 -2.87
N ARG A 113 2.05 -26.45 -3.93
CA ARG A 113 3.40 -26.37 -4.51
C ARG A 113 4.39 -25.74 -3.53
N ASN A 114 5.69 -25.97 -3.76
CA ASN A 114 6.76 -25.32 -3.00
C ASN A 114 6.90 -23.82 -3.30
N GLY A 115 6.35 -23.37 -4.43
CA GLY A 115 6.30 -21.96 -4.79
C GLY A 115 5.05 -21.67 -5.61
N ILE A 116 4.45 -20.51 -5.38
CA ILE A 116 3.33 -19.99 -6.15
C ILE A 116 3.89 -19.28 -7.38
N ILE A 117 3.34 -19.61 -8.55
CA ILE A 117 3.69 -18.98 -9.82
C ILE A 117 2.86 -17.71 -9.98
N ILE A 118 3.50 -16.54 -9.87
CA ILE A 118 2.83 -15.25 -10.03
C ILE A 118 3.13 -14.68 -11.41
N ARG A 119 2.08 -14.42 -12.18
CA ARG A 119 2.14 -13.92 -13.56
C ARG A 119 1.64 -12.48 -13.66
N ASN A 120 2.45 -11.60 -14.24
CA ASN A 120 2.05 -10.23 -14.52
C ASN A 120 1.52 -10.13 -15.96
N LYS A 121 0.20 -9.94 -16.12
CA LYS A 121 -0.42 -9.82 -17.46
C LYS A 121 0.04 -8.61 -18.27
N LYS A 122 0.52 -7.53 -17.63
CA LYS A 122 0.95 -6.31 -18.34
C LYS A 122 2.36 -6.43 -18.87
N THR A 123 3.28 -6.98 -18.08
CA THR A 123 4.70 -7.09 -18.43
C THR A 123 5.10 -8.47 -18.95
N LEU A 124 4.20 -9.46 -18.87
CA LEU A 124 4.44 -10.89 -19.14
C LEU A 124 5.54 -11.51 -18.27
N GLU A 125 5.95 -10.81 -17.22
CA GLU A 125 6.91 -11.30 -16.25
C GLU A 125 6.27 -12.40 -15.39
N THR A 126 7.01 -13.48 -15.17
CA THR A 126 6.61 -14.56 -14.27
C THR A 126 7.68 -14.74 -13.22
N ARG A 127 7.26 -14.81 -11.95
CA ARG A 127 8.13 -15.08 -10.81
C ARG A 127 7.54 -16.20 -9.96
N ILE A 128 8.40 -16.92 -9.26
CA ILE A 128 7.99 -17.94 -8.29
C ILE A 128 8.25 -17.40 -6.89
N VAL A 129 7.21 -17.38 -6.06
CA VAL A 129 7.33 -16.98 -4.65
C VAL A 129 7.29 -18.24 -3.79
N PRO A 130 8.33 -18.56 -3.00
CA PRO A 130 8.32 -19.71 -2.12
C PRO A 130 7.16 -19.69 -1.13
N VAL A 131 6.51 -20.83 -0.92
CA VAL A 131 5.42 -20.97 0.05
C VAL A 131 6.00 -21.26 1.43
N CYS A 132 5.85 -20.32 2.36
CA CYS A 132 6.19 -20.53 3.76
C CYS A 132 5.16 -21.43 4.46
N GLU A 133 5.54 -22.03 5.58
CA GLU A 133 4.71 -23.01 6.28
C GLU A 133 3.33 -22.48 6.69
N PRO A 134 3.18 -21.25 7.24
CA PRO A 134 1.86 -20.72 7.57
C PRO A 134 0.93 -20.61 6.35
N LEU A 135 1.44 -20.15 5.21
CA LEU A 135 0.65 -20.06 3.98
C LEU A 135 0.30 -21.45 3.45
N ARG A 136 1.20 -22.42 3.59
CA ARG A 136 0.94 -23.82 3.20
C ARG A 136 -0.21 -24.42 3.98
N GLU A 137 -0.25 -24.22 5.29
CA GLU A 137 -1.32 -24.71 6.16
C GLU A 137 -2.66 -24.10 5.76
N LEU A 138 -2.70 -22.78 5.53
CA LEU A 138 -3.90 -22.06 5.07
C LEU A 138 -4.40 -22.61 3.73
N LEU A 139 -3.52 -22.71 2.73
CA LEU A 139 -3.86 -23.24 1.40
C LEU A 139 -4.29 -24.71 1.43
N SER A 140 -3.68 -25.53 2.30
CA SER A 140 -4.03 -26.94 2.41
C SER A 140 -5.44 -27.15 2.97
N ASN A 141 -5.91 -26.20 3.79
CA ASN A 141 -7.25 -26.22 4.37
C ASN A 141 -8.30 -25.48 3.53
N TYR A 142 -7.87 -24.73 2.51
CA TYR A 142 -8.76 -23.95 1.66
C TYR A 142 -9.66 -24.85 0.81
N SER A 143 -10.98 -24.64 0.89
CA SER A 143 -11.93 -25.38 0.05
C SER A 143 -12.09 -24.74 -1.33
N PHE A 144 -11.71 -25.47 -2.39
CA PHE A 144 -11.86 -25.01 -3.79
C PHE A 144 -12.28 -26.16 -4.72
N ASN A 145 -12.84 -25.80 -5.88
CA ASN A 145 -13.17 -26.77 -6.92
C ASN A 145 -11.97 -27.00 -7.83
N ARG A 146 -11.40 -28.21 -7.79
CA ARG A 146 -10.22 -28.59 -8.58
C ARG A 146 -10.43 -28.56 -10.09
N GLN A 147 -11.68 -28.57 -10.56
CA GLN A 147 -12.00 -28.49 -11.99
C GLN A 147 -11.97 -27.06 -12.53
N GLU A 148 -11.96 -26.06 -11.65
CA GLU A 148 -11.91 -24.67 -12.05
C GLU A 148 -10.49 -24.25 -12.39
N ARG A 149 -10.37 -23.53 -13.51
CA ARG A 149 -9.09 -23.00 -13.99
C ARG A 149 -8.50 -21.99 -13.01
N TYR A 150 -9.32 -21.06 -12.53
CA TYR A 150 -8.90 -20.00 -11.62
C TYR A 150 -9.13 -20.43 -10.18
N LEU A 151 -8.19 -20.07 -9.29
CA LEU A 151 -8.33 -20.38 -7.87
C LEU A 151 -9.51 -19.61 -7.23
N PHE A 152 -9.80 -18.43 -7.79
CA PHE A 152 -10.91 -17.58 -7.40
C PHE A 152 -11.74 -17.26 -8.66
N PRO A 153 -12.68 -18.13 -9.06
CA PRO A 153 -13.51 -17.87 -10.22
C PRO A 153 -14.56 -16.78 -9.94
N SER A 154 -14.97 -16.09 -11.00
CA SER A 154 -16.22 -15.35 -11.06
C SER A 154 -17.40 -16.30 -11.26
N GLU A 155 -18.63 -15.79 -11.16
CA GLU A 155 -19.85 -16.56 -11.45
C GLU A 155 -19.87 -17.14 -12.88
N SER A 156 -19.12 -16.55 -13.82
CA SER A 156 -19.01 -17.03 -15.20
C SER A 156 -17.87 -18.04 -15.41
N GLY A 157 -17.15 -18.44 -14.35
CA GLY A 157 -15.98 -19.33 -14.44
C GLY A 157 -14.70 -18.65 -14.94
N GLU A 158 -14.72 -17.34 -15.15
CA GLU A 158 -13.55 -16.54 -15.51
C GLU A 158 -12.82 -16.03 -14.26
N HIS A 159 -11.71 -15.31 -14.42
CA HIS A 159 -11.08 -14.65 -13.29
C HIS A 159 -11.88 -13.44 -12.82
N ILE A 160 -11.83 -13.17 -11.52
CA ILE A 160 -12.44 -11.97 -10.93
C ILE A 160 -11.75 -10.73 -11.49
N LYS A 161 -12.53 -9.72 -11.89
CA LYS A 161 -11.99 -8.42 -12.31
C LYS A 161 -11.66 -7.60 -11.06
N SER A 162 -10.53 -6.91 -11.08
CA SER A 162 -10.08 -6.11 -9.92
C SER A 162 -11.05 -5.00 -9.48
N GLN A 163 -11.90 -4.53 -10.38
CA GLN A 163 -12.94 -3.52 -10.08
C GLN A 163 -14.12 -4.11 -9.30
N THR A 164 -14.20 -5.45 -9.22
CA THR A 164 -15.33 -6.21 -8.69
C THR A 164 -14.85 -7.27 -7.69
N ALA A 165 -13.57 -7.22 -7.32
CA ALA A 165 -12.93 -8.10 -6.34
C ALA A 165 -13.22 -7.64 -4.92
#